data_AF-A0A357SZ21-F1
#
_entry.id   AF-A0A357SZ21-F1
#
_cell.length_a   1.000
_cell.length_b   1.000
_cell.length_c   1.000
_cell.angle_alpha   90.00
_cell.angle_beta   90.00
_cell.angle_gamma   90.00
#
_symmetry.space_group_name_H-M   'P 1'
#
loop_
_entity.id
_entity.type
_entity.pdbx_description
1 polymer ?
#
loop_
_entity_poly.entity_id
_entity_poly.type
_entity_poly.pdbx_seq_one_letter_code
_entity_poly.pdbx_strand_id
1 'polypeptide(L)'
;MIGIVADDVTGANDIGLMYAKHGYKAEVFTNYDGLDLSTVKADVIVLDTNSRTDELQKAYAKVVDATRRLLPLNCHLLTKKTCSVFRGNVGMEFDAMLDAAEEEFAAVIAAFPKNGRITKDGLHYVHGKLLSESEFSHDPLHPMKKDDLREIVAEQTTRPVYLLNYRTIAKGVAAIRGEVEKFRHCGG
;
A
#
# COMPACT_ATOMS: atom_id res chain seq x y z
N MET A 1 -15.91 7.41 5.64
CA MET A 1 -15.43 6.03 5.69
C MET A 1 -14.07 5.92 5.03
N ILE A 2 -13.19 5.06 5.53
CA ILE A 2 -11.88 4.71 4.94
C ILE A 2 -11.95 3.26 4.48
N GLY A 3 -11.55 2.99 3.24
CA GLY A 3 -11.50 1.64 2.68
C GLY A 3 -10.05 1.18 2.56
N ILE A 4 -9.75 -0.03 3.04
CA ILE A 4 -8.40 -0.58 3.04
C ILE A 4 -8.42 -1.96 2.39
N VAL A 5 -7.52 -2.20 1.44
CA VAL A 5 -7.29 -3.52 0.87
C VAL A 5 -5.92 -4.00 1.33
N ALA A 6 -5.87 -5.07 2.11
CA ALA A 6 -4.65 -5.62 2.70
C ALA A 6 -4.24 -6.92 1.99
N ASP A 7 -2.94 -7.12 1.79
CA ASP A 7 -2.38 -8.30 1.10
C ASP A 7 -2.25 -9.55 2.00
N ASP A 8 -2.35 -9.37 3.32
CA ASP A 8 -2.33 -10.43 4.32
C ASP A 8 -3.10 -10.09 5.61
N VAL A 9 -3.52 -11.15 6.32
CA VAL A 9 -4.29 -11.06 7.56
C VAL A 9 -3.55 -10.34 8.70
N THR A 10 -2.22 -10.47 8.78
CA THR A 10 -1.43 -9.81 9.83
C THR A 10 -1.42 -8.30 9.59
N GLY A 11 -1.10 -7.89 8.36
CA GLY A 11 -1.13 -6.48 7.96
C GLY A 11 -2.53 -5.86 8.05
N ALA A 12 -3.58 -6.63 7.78
CA ALA A 12 -4.97 -6.21 7.91
C ALA A 12 -5.35 -5.91 9.37
N ASN A 13 -5.03 -6.83 10.28
CA ASN A 13 -5.29 -6.65 11.71
C ASN A 13 -4.43 -5.54 12.33
N ASP A 14 -3.16 -5.42 11.92
CA ASP A 14 -2.27 -4.36 12.39
C ASP A 14 -2.82 -2.97 12.07
N ILE A 15 -3.26 -2.74 10.83
CA ILE A 15 -3.80 -1.43 10.44
C ILE A 15 -5.18 -1.18 11.07
N GLY A 16 -6.03 -2.21 11.17
CA GLY A 16 -7.30 -2.12 11.89
C GLY A 16 -7.11 -1.71 13.36
N LEU A 17 -6.14 -2.34 14.04
CA LEU A 17 -5.78 -1.99 15.42
C LEU A 17 -5.23 -0.56 15.55
N MET A 18 -4.44 -0.10 14.58
CA MET A 18 -3.95 1.29 14.57
C MET A 18 -5.10 2.30 14.50
N TYR A 19 -6.10 2.07 13.65
CA TYR A 19 -7.29 2.94 13.58
C TYR A 19 -8.12 2.86 14.86
N ALA A 20 -8.36 1.66 15.40
CA ALA A 20 -9.09 1.46 16.65
C ALA A 20 -8.45 2.21 17.84
N LYS A 21 -7.11 2.18 17.94
CA LYS A 21 -6.36 2.94 18.97
C LYS A 21 -6.51 4.46 18.86
N HIS A 22 -6.93 4.97 17.71
CA HIS A 22 -7.18 6.41 17.49
C HIS A 22 -8.68 6.75 17.47
N GLY A 23 -9.54 5.86 17.99
CA GLY A 23 -10.97 6.13 18.21
C GLY A 23 -11.88 5.82 17.02
N TYR A 24 -11.36 5.24 15.94
CA TYR A 24 -12.18 4.81 14.80
C TYR A 24 -12.76 3.42 15.05
N LYS A 25 -14.00 3.18 14.63
CA LYS A 25 -14.56 1.82 14.55
C LYS A 25 -14.04 1.14 13.29
N ALA A 26 -13.10 0.21 13.46
CA ALA A 26 -12.50 -0.55 12.36
C ALA A 26 -13.04 -2.00 12.33
N GLU A 27 -13.43 -2.47 11.15
CA GLU A 27 -13.87 -3.85 10.90
C GLU A 27 -12.94 -4.50 9.86
N VAL A 28 -12.51 -5.73 10.11
CA VAL A 28 -11.58 -6.49 9.24
C VAL A 28 -12.28 -7.75 8.74
N PHE A 29 -12.28 -7.96 7.43
CA PHE A 29 -12.91 -9.10 6.77
C PHE A 29 -11.88 -9.92 5.98
N THR A 30 -11.73 -11.19 6.33
CA THR A 30 -10.91 -12.18 5.60
C THR A 30 -11.73 -13.01 4.59
N ASN A 31 -13.04 -13.00 4.76
CA ASN A 31 -14.01 -13.47 3.78
C ASN A 31 -15.16 -12.47 3.74
N TYR A 32 -15.42 -11.94 2.55
CA TYR A 32 -16.44 -10.92 2.30
C TYR A 32 -17.31 -11.29 1.07
N ASP A 33 -17.32 -12.57 0.70
CA ASP A 33 -18.20 -13.09 -0.34
C ASP A 33 -19.66 -13.01 0.12
N GLY A 34 -20.52 -12.44 -0.72
CA GLY A 34 -21.94 -12.24 -0.40
C GLY A 34 -22.23 -11.23 0.72
N LEU A 35 -21.21 -10.58 1.28
CA LEU A 35 -21.39 -9.58 2.33
C LEU A 35 -21.84 -8.24 1.74
N ASP A 36 -22.96 -7.70 2.22
CA ASP A 36 -23.36 -6.34 1.95
C ASP A 36 -22.66 -5.36 2.89
N LEU A 37 -21.54 -4.80 2.41
CA LEU A 37 -20.72 -3.84 3.17
C LEU A 37 -21.46 -2.55 3.52
N SER A 38 -22.55 -2.20 2.82
CA SER A 38 -23.33 -0.99 3.14
C SER A 38 -24.05 -1.07 4.49
N THR A 39 -24.26 -2.30 4.99
CA THR A 39 -24.86 -2.55 6.31
C THR A 39 -23.85 -2.47 7.46
N VAL A 40 -22.54 -2.46 7.14
CA VAL A 40 -21.47 -2.43 8.13
C VAL A 40 -21.34 -1.03 8.71
N LYS A 41 -21.70 -0.89 9.99
CA LYS A 41 -21.56 0.36 10.73
C LYS A 41 -20.12 0.51 11.21
N ALA A 42 -19.22 1.01 10.37
CA ALA A 42 -17.80 1.23 10.69
C ALA A 42 -17.26 2.53 10.09
N ASP A 43 -16.22 3.08 10.69
CA ASP A 43 -15.48 4.21 10.11
C ASP A 43 -14.41 3.73 9.12
N VAL A 44 -13.86 2.53 9.37
CA VAL A 44 -12.81 1.89 8.57
C VAL A 44 -13.20 0.45 8.25
N ILE A 45 -13.12 0.07 6.97
CA ILE A 45 -13.30 -1.31 6.53
C ILE A 45 -12.01 -1.79 5.91
N VAL A 46 -11.51 -2.93 6.39
CA VAL A 46 -10.32 -3.60 5.86
C VAL A 46 -10.74 -4.92 5.22
N LEU A 47 -10.47 -5.07 3.94
CA LEU A 47 -10.64 -6.32 3.20
C LEU A 47 -9.27 -6.98 3.02
N ASP A 48 -9.07 -8.17 3.58
CA ASP A 48 -7.87 -8.97 3.40
C ASP A 48 -8.01 -9.88 2.17
N THR A 49 -7.20 -9.63 1.15
CA THR A 49 -7.20 -10.41 -0.09
C THR A 49 -6.40 -11.70 0.01
N ASN A 50 -5.57 -11.86 1.04
CA ASN A 50 -4.60 -12.95 1.17
C ASN A 50 -3.87 -13.21 -0.16
N SER A 51 -3.29 -12.15 -0.73
CA SER A 51 -2.75 -12.10 -2.09
C SER A 51 -1.23 -11.95 -2.15
N ARG A 52 -0.55 -11.78 -1.01
CA ARG A 52 0.91 -11.59 -0.95
C ARG A 52 1.70 -12.65 -1.71
N THR A 53 1.27 -13.90 -1.62
CA THR A 53 1.95 -15.06 -2.22
C THR A 53 1.24 -15.60 -3.46
N ASP A 54 0.18 -14.93 -3.93
CA ASP A 54 -0.52 -15.32 -5.14
C ASP A 54 0.31 -14.95 -6.38
N GLU A 55 0.02 -15.59 -7.51
CA GLU A 55 0.50 -15.13 -8.81
C GLU A 55 -0.02 -13.72 -9.10
N LEU A 56 0.79 -12.92 -9.82
CA LEU A 56 0.52 -11.50 -10.09
C LEU A 56 -0.91 -11.22 -10.56
N GLN A 57 -1.40 -11.98 -11.56
CA GLN A 57 -2.73 -11.78 -12.14
C GLN A 57 -3.87 -12.14 -11.17
N LYS A 58 -3.64 -13.13 -10.29
CA LYS A 58 -4.61 -13.50 -9.26
C LYS A 58 -4.66 -12.45 -8.16
N ALA A 59 -3.50 -11.93 -7.73
CA ALA A 59 -3.43 -10.84 -6.78
C ALA A 59 -4.11 -9.57 -7.33
N TYR A 60 -3.85 -9.23 -8.60
CA TYR A 60 -4.52 -8.14 -9.31
C TYR A 60 -6.05 -8.29 -9.27
N ALA A 61 -6.57 -9.44 -9.72
CA ALA A 61 -8.02 -9.67 -9.78
C ALA A 61 -8.70 -9.57 -8.40
N LYS A 62 -8.06 -10.10 -7.35
CA LYS A 62 -8.56 -9.98 -5.98
C LYS A 62 -8.59 -8.54 -5.47
N VAL A 63 -7.57 -7.75 -5.76
CA VAL A 63 -7.51 -6.34 -5.35
C VAL A 63 -8.52 -5.50 -6.13
N VAL A 64 -8.74 -5.77 -7.42
CA VAL A 64 -9.80 -5.14 -8.21
C VAL A 64 -11.18 -5.43 -7.58
N ASP A 65 -11.49 -6.69 -7.28
CA ASP A 65 -12.75 -7.08 -6.65
C ASP A 65 -12.95 -6.39 -5.29
N ALA A 66 -11.94 -6.46 -4.41
CA ALA A 66 -11.98 -5.81 -3.10
C ALA A 66 -12.18 -4.29 -3.21
N THR A 67 -11.47 -3.64 -4.13
CA THR A 67 -11.59 -2.18 -4.33
C THR A 67 -12.98 -1.82 -4.84
N ARG A 68 -13.52 -2.56 -5.82
CA ARG A 68 -14.87 -2.32 -6.36
C ARG A 68 -15.98 -2.49 -5.32
N ARG A 69 -15.80 -3.36 -4.33
CA ARG A 69 -16.75 -3.50 -3.21
C ARG A 69 -16.72 -2.31 -2.25
N LEU A 70 -15.58 -1.61 -2.15
CA LEU A 70 -15.43 -0.45 -1.28
C LEU A 70 -15.92 0.86 -1.92
N LEU A 71 -15.90 0.97 -3.26
CA LEU A 71 -16.28 2.20 -3.97
C LEU A 71 -17.71 2.68 -3.66
N PRO A 72 -18.75 1.83 -3.64
CA PRO A 72 -20.13 2.26 -3.35
C PRO A 72 -20.32 2.84 -1.94
N LEU A 73 -19.35 2.64 -1.04
CA LEU A 73 -19.41 3.12 0.34
C LEU A 73 -18.98 4.59 0.48
N ASN A 74 -18.64 5.26 -0.62
CA ASN A 74 -18.17 6.65 -0.65
C ASN A 74 -16.98 6.87 0.29
N CYS A 75 -15.97 6.00 0.18
CA CYS A 75 -14.74 6.13 0.95
C CYS A 75 -14.01 7.43 0.55
N HIS A 76 -13.66 8.28 1.51
CA HIS A 76 -12.87 9.49 1.22
C HIS A 76 -11.36 9.20 1.09
N LEU A 77 -10.95 7.99 1.46
CA LEU A 77 -9.59 7.49 1.35
C LEU A 77 -9.65 5.99 1.06
N LEU A 78 -9.04 5.58 -0.05
CA LEU A 78 -8.70 4.20 -0.33
C LEU A 78 -7.23 4.00 -0.02
N THR A 79 -6.89 2.89 0.66
CA THR A 79 -5.52 2.57 1.02
C THR A 79 -5.21 1.14 0.63
N LYS A 80 -4.20 0.95 -0.22
CA LYS A 80 -3.58 -0.35 -0.36
C LYS A 80 -2.61 -0.57 0.79
N LYS A 81 -2.93 -1.50 1.68
CA LYS A 81 -2.03 -1.96 2.73
C LYS A 81 -1.15 -3.08 2.17
N THR A 82 0.16 -2.91 2.28
CA THR A 82 1.18 -3.88 1.83
C THR A 82 2.19 -4.16 2.95
N CYS A 83 3.08 -5.13 2.75
CA CYS A 83 4.15 -5.46 3.67
C CYS A 83 5.11 -4.27 3.85
N SER A 84 5.48 -3.95 5.10
CA SER A 84 6.38 -2.81 5.39
C SER A 84 7.77 -2.91 4.75
N VAL A 85 8.18 -4.11 4.37
CA VAL A 85 9.45 -4.42 3.70
C VAL A 85 9.25 -4.84 2.24
N PHE A 86 8.08 -4.54 1.66
CA PHE A 86 7.81 -4.63 0.22
C PHE A 86 7.90 -6.05 -0.39
N ARG A 87 7.59 -7.07 0.41
CA ARG A 87 7.38 -8.44 -0.08
C ARG A 87 6.04 -8.55 -0.82
N GLY A 88 6.01 -9.39 -1.85
CA GLY A 88 4.81 -9.74 -2.60
C GLY A 88 4.58 -8.87 -3.85
N ASN A 89 3.32 -8.78 -4.25
CA ASN A 89 2.86 -8.21 -5.52
C ASN A 89 2.62 -6.68 -5.45
N VAL A 90 3.50 -5.93 -4.78
CA VAL A 90 3.29 -4.51 -4.43
C VAL A 90 2.86 -3.67 -5.63
N GLY A 91 3.66 -3.61 -6.72
CA GLY A 91 3.36 -2.74 -7.87
C GLY A 91 2.05 -3.11 -8.55
N MET A 92 1.86 -4.41 -8.82
CA MET A 92 0.66 -4.95 -9.46
C MET A 92 -0.61 -4.72 -8.62
N GLU A 93 -0.51 -4.78 -7.29
CA GLU A 93 -1.66 -4.51 -6.41
C GLU A 93 -1.98 -3.01 -6.30
N PHE A 94 -0.98 -2.13 -6.42
CA PHE A 94 -1.25 -0.69 -6.57
C PHE A 94 -1.92 -0.38 -7.91
N ASP A 95 -1.46 -1.00 -9.01
CA ASP A 95 -2.10 -0.89 -10.33
C ASP A 95 -3.57 -1.34 -10.26
N ALA A 96 -3.83 -2.50 -9.65
CA ALA A 96 -5.19 -3.02 -9.47
C ALA A 96 -6.12 -2.06 -8.74
N MET A 97 -5.65 -1.41 -7.68
CA MET A 97 -6.44 -0.44 -6.94
C MET A 97 -6.68 0.83 -7.76
N LEU A 98 -5.66 1.36 -8.44
CA LEU A 98 -5.77 2.53 -9.30
C LEU A 98 -6.75 2.29 -10.46
N ASP A 99 -6.61 1.16 -11.16
CA ASP A 99 -7.48 0.78 -12.27
C ASP A 99 -8.93 0.61 -11.81
N ALA A 100 -9.15 -0.03 -10.67
CA ALA A 100 -10.49 -0.24 -10.13
C ALA A 100 -11.16 1.05 -9.66
N ALA A 101 -10.38 1.98 -9.09
CA ALA A 101 -10.87 3.28 -8.62
C ALA A 101 -10.94 4.35 -9.72
N GLU A 102 -10.48 4.04 -10.94
CA GLU A 102 -10.34 4.99 -12.05
C GLU A 102 -9.45 6.20 -11.68
N GLU A 103 -8.37 5.93 -10.94
CA GLU A 103 -7.40 6.92 -10.48
C GLU A 103 -6.07 6.77 -11.21
N GLU A 104 -5.34 7.88 -11.36
CA GLU A 104 -4.09 7.90 -12.14
C GLU A 104 -2.84 7.89 -11.25
N PHE A 105 -2.98 8.21 -9.97
CA PHE A 105 -1.84 8.48 -9.08
C PHE A 105 -2.07 7.98 -7.66
N ALA A 106 -1.08 7.30 -7.10
CA ALA A 106 -1.06 6.89 -5.69
C ALA A 106 0.26 7.28 -5.01
N ALA A 107 0.19 7.54 -3.71
CA ALA A 107 1.37 7.68 -2.87
C ALA A 107 1.75 6.32 -2.26
N VAL A 108 3.01 5.91 -2.43
CA VAL A 108 3.56 4.68 -1.86
C VAL A 108 4.43 5.02 -0.65
N ILE A 109 4.03 4.56 0.54
CA ILE A 109 4.70 4.90 1.80
C ILE A 109 5.04 3.61 2.56
N ALA A 110 6.34 3.31 2.64
CA ALA A 110 6.88 2.14 3.34
C ALA A 110 7.31 2.42 4.78
N ALA A 111 7.67 3.67 5.05
CA ALA A 111 8.34 4.02 6.28
C ALA A 111 7.39 3.83 7.47
N PHE A 112 7.85 3.06 8.46
CA PHE A 112 7.23 2.96 9.76
C PHE A 112 8.31 3.08 10.84
N PRO A 113 8.77 4.31 11.15
CA PRO A 113 9.96 4.53 11.98
C PRO A 113 9.84 3.93 13.39
N LYS A 114 8.63 3.94 13.98
CA LYS A 114 8.37 3.30 15.29
C LYS A 114 8.68 1.80 15.29
N ASN A 115 8.61 1.15 14.13
CA ASN A 115 8.96 -0.26 13.96
C ASN A 115 10.30 -0.42 13.22
N GLY A 116 11.17 0.59 13.23
CA GLY A 116 12.51 0.50 12.62
C GLY A 116 12.54 0.48 11.08
N ARG A 117 11.42 0.82 10.41
CA ARG A 117 11.36 0.91 8.93
C ARG A 117 11.53 2.36 8.52
N ILE A 118 12.60 2.66 7.76
CA ILE A 118 12.91 4.02 7.31
C ILE A 118 13.16 3.98 5.80
N THR A 119 12.62 4.94 5.06
CA THR A 119 12.98 5.15 3.65
C THR A 119 13.69 6.49 3.53
N LYS A 120 14.89 6.50 2.96
CA LYS A 120 15.70 7.69 2.74
C LYS A 120 16.23 7.68 1.32
N ASP A 121 15.92 8.74 0.57
CA ASP A 121 16.39 8.92 -0.80
C ASP A 121 16.07 7.71 -1.73
N GLY A 122 14.93 7.04 -1.47
CA GLY A 122 14.49 5.83 -2.20
C GLY A 122 14.91 4.51 -1.54
N LEU A 123 16.03 4.52 -0.79
CA LEU A 123 16.57 3.35 -0.11
C LEU A 123 15.78 3.02 1.16
N HIS A 124 15.40 1.75 1.32
CA HIS A 124 14.68 1.27 2.49
C HIS A 124 15.60 0.58 3.48
N TYR A 125 15.36 0.85 4.76
CA TYR A 125 16.15 0.38 5.88
C TYR A 125 15.27 -0.34 6.89
N VAL A 126 15.80 -1.43 7.43
CA VAL A 126 15.22 -2.22 8.50
C VAL A 126 16.20 -2.22 9.68
N HIS A 127 15.79 -1.63 10.80
CA HIS A 127 16.59 -1.52 12.01
C HIS A 127 18.02 -0.99 11.75
N GLY A 128 18.15 -0.02 10.83
CA GLY A 128 19.40 0.63 10.48
C GLY A 128 20.23 -0.08 9.40
N LYS A 129 19.84 -1.27 8.95
CA LYS A 129 20.46 -1.98 7.82
C LYS A 129 19.69 -1.73 6.54
N LEU A 130 20.38 -1.76 5.40
CA LEU A 130 19.73 -1.79 4.10
C LEU A 130 18.82 -3.02 3.98
N LEU A 131 17.75 -2.91 3.20
CA LEU A 131 16.76 -3.97 3.05
C LEU A 131 17.41 -5.27 2.55
N SER A 132 18.32 -5.18 1.59
CA SER A 132 19.10 -6.28 1.02
C SER A 132 20.12 -6.89 2.00
N GLU A 133 20.46 -6.20 3.08
CA GLU A 133 21.36 -6.64 4.15
C GLU A 133 20.61 -7.10 5.42
N SER A 134 19.28 -6.99 5.41
CA SER A 134 18.42 -7.40 6.52
C SER A 134 18.12 -8.90 6.51
N GLU A 135 17.43 -9.38 7.53
CA GLU A 135 16.90 -10.75 7.58
C GLU A 135 15.98 -11.06 6.39
N PHE A 136 15.32 -10.07 5.81
CA PHE A 136 14.40 -10.23 4.67
C PHE A 136 15.11 -10.56 3.36
N SER A 137 16.44 -10.40 3.30
CA SER A 137 17.23 -10.87 2.16
C SER A 137 17.24 -12.39 2.02
N HIS A 138 16.90 -13.12 3.09
CA HIS A 138 16.79 -14.58 3.13
C HIS A 138 15.34 -15.06 3.24
N ASP A 139 14.36 -14.20 2.98
CA ASP A 139 12.95 -14.61 2.96
C ASP A 139 12.76 -15.75 1.94
N PRO A 140 12.10 -16.86 2.31
CA PRO A 140 12.04 -18.05 1.48
C PRO A 140 11.16 -17.88 0.23
N LEU A 141 10.25 -16.91 0.22
CA LEU A 141 9.31 -16.67 -0.88
C LEU A 141 9.63 -15.39 -1.65
N HIS A 142 10.01 -14.33 -0.93
CA HIS A 142 10.25 -13.00 -1.49
C HIS A 142 11.59 -12.44 -0.98
N PRO A 143 12.73 -13.03 -1.38
CA PRO A 143 14.03 -12.58 -0.92
C PRO A 143 14.28 -11.15 -1.39
N MET A 144 14.41 -10.23 -0.43
CA MET A 144 14.62 -8.81 -0.75
C MET A 144 16.09 -8.58 -1.10
N LYS A 145 16.38 -8.44 -2.40
CA LYS A 145 17.75 -8.24 -2.93
C LYS A 145 18.05 -6.83 -3.41
N LYS A 146 17.05 -5.95 -3.39
CA LYS A 146 17.16 -4.55 -3.76
C LYS A 146 16.85 -3.67 -2.56
N ASP A 147 17.44 -2.48 -2.56
CA ASP A 147 17.28 -1.50 -1.50
C ASP A 147 16.37 -0.34 -1.90
N ASP A 148 16.38 0.03 -3.18
CA ASP A 148 15.56 1.11 -3.70
C ASP A 148 14.13 0.63 -3.94
N LEU A 149 13.17 1.22 -3.22
CA LEU A 149 11.76 0.86 -3.37
C LEU A 149 11.20 1.17 -4.75
N ARG A 150 11.79 2.15 -5.46
CA ARG A 150 11.37 2.48 -6.83
C ARG A 150 11.67 1.34 -7.77
N GLU A 151 12.86 0.73 -7.64
CA GLU A 151 13.24 -0.42 -8.44
C GLU A 151 12.35 -1.61 -8.12
N ILE A 152 12.07 -1.87 -6.83
CA ILE A 152 11.19 -2.97 -6.41
C ILE A 152 9.77 -2.82 -6.99
N VAL A 153 9.22 -1.60 -6.97
CA VAL A 153 7.87 -1.33 -7.48
C VAL A 153 7.85 -1.33 -9.02
N ALA A 154 8.84 -0.69 -9.66
CA ALA A 154 8.93 -0.56 -11.12
C ALA A 154 9.06 -1.90 -11.85
N GLU A 155 9.54 -2.96 -11.19
CA GLU A 155 9.58 -4.30 -11.77
C GLU A 155 8.20 -4.97 -11.90
N GLN A 156 7.18 -4.43 -11.22
CA GLN A 156 5.87 -5.05 -11.10
C GLN A 156 4.74 -4.18 -11.68
N THR A 157 5.05 -3.00 -12.22
CA THR A 157 4.10 -2.04 -12.78
C THR A 157 4.63 -1.45 -14.08
N THR A 158 3.72 -1.10 -14.99
CA THR A 158 4.03 -0.32 -16.20
C THR A 158 3.92 1.19 -15.96
N ARG A 159 3.39 1.61 -14.80
CA ARG A 159 3.22 3.01 -14.43
C ARG A 159 4.56 3.61 -13.99
N PRO A 160 4.82 4.89 -14.30
CA PRO A 160 6.06 5.54 -13.87
C PRO A 160 6.11 5.68 -12.35
N VAL A 161 7.27 5.40 -11.76
CA VAL A 161 7.51 5.49 -10.31
C VAL A 161 8.46 6.64 -10.01
N TYR A 162 8.01 7.61 -9.19
CA TYR A 162 8.77 8.80 -8.86
C TYR A 162 9.19 8.85 -7.38
N LEU A 163 10.30 9.53 -7.09
CA LEU A 163 10.75 9.78 -5.72
C LEU A 163 10.26 11.14 -5.22
N LEU A 164 9.41 11.15 -4.19
CA LEU A 164 9.19 12.35 -3.39
C LEU A 164 10.19 12.40 -2.23
N ASN A 165 11.25 13.18 -2.37
CA ASN A 165 12.33 13.25 -1.38
C ASN A 165 11.86 13.88 -0.04
N TYR A 166 12.38 13.38 1.09
CA TYR A 166 12.15 13.94 2.42
C TYR A 166 12.45 15.44 2.51
N ARG A 167 13.40 15.96 1.73
CA ARG A 167 13.72 17.40 1.65
C ARG A 167 12.54 18.22 1.10
N THR A 168 11.77 17.66 0.18
CA THR A 168 10.54 18.28 -0.34
C THR A 168 9.41 18.15 0.67
N ILE A 169 9.27 16.99 1.30
CA ILE A 169 8.28 16.75 2.36
C ILE A 169 8.47 17.73 3.53
N ALA A 170 9.72 17.96 3.95
CA ALA A 170 10.08 18.87 5.04
C ALA A 170 9.74 20.34 4.75
N LYS A 171 9.56 20.73 3.47
CA LYS A 171 9.11 22.07 3.09
C LYS A 171 7.59 22.26 3.20
N GLY A 172 6.85 21.20 3.56
CA GLY A 172 5.41 21.26 3.83
C GLY A 172 4.53 21.03 2.60
N VAL A 173 3.22 21.11 2.83
CA VAL A 173 2.16 20.67 1.89
C VAL A 173 2.25 21.35 0.53
N ALA A 174 2.58 22.65 0.47
CA ALA A 174 2.67 23.38 -0.80
C ALA A 174 3.78 22.82 -1.70
N ALA A 175 4.95 22.50 -1.12
CA ALA A 175 6.05 21.89 -1.86
C ALA A 175 5.73 20.47 -2.33
N ILE A 176 5.04 19.68 -1.48
CA ILE A 176 4.57 18.33 -1.85
C ILE A 176 3.62 18.41 -3.04
N ARG A 177 2.59 19.26 -2.97
CA ARG A 177 1.62 19.44 -4.06
C ARG A 177 2.31 19.87 -5.36
N GLY A 178 3.19 20.87 -5.28
CA GLY A 178 3.92 21.35 -6.46
C GLY A 178 4.79 20.28 -7.12
N GLU A 179 5.33 19.34 -6.35
CA GLU A 179 6.12 18.24 -6.92
C GLU A 179 5.25 17.11 -7.48
N VAL A 180 4.14 16.77 -6.81
CA VAL A 180 3.16 15.79 -7.31
C VAL A 180 2.55 16.24 -8.64
N GLU A 181 2.22 17.52 -8.80
CA GLU A 181 1.70 18.04 -10.07
C GLU A 181 2.72 17.92 -11.22
N LYS A 182 4.02 18.10 -10.95
CA LYS A 182 5.06 17.84 -11.96
C LYS A 182 5.09 16.37 -12.36
N PHE A 183 5.01 15.45 -11.40
CA PHE A 183 5.00 14.02 -11.69
C PHE A 183 3.80 13.63 -12.57
N ARG A 184 2.62 14.22 -12.30
CA ARG A 184 1.42 14.03 -13.12
C ARG A 184 1.56 14.54 -14.55
N HIS A 185 2.36 15.58 -14.79
CA HIS A 185 2.57 16.13 -16.15
C HIS A 185 3.70 15.44 -16.92
N CYS A 186 4.59 14.73 -16.22
CA CYS A 186 5.71 14.00 -16.84
C CYS A 186 5.38 12.54 -17.18
N GLY A 187 4.32 11.96 -16.58
CA GLY A 187 3.70 10.72 -17.03
C GLY A 187 2.55 11.08 -17.97
N GLY A 188 2.56 10.56 -19.20
CA GLY A 188 1.53 10.83 -20.20
C GLY A 188 0.17 10.26 -19.84
#